data_AF-A0A0C9QIP8-F1
#
_entry.id   AF-A0A0C9QIP8-F1
#
_cell.length_a   1.000
_cell.length_b   1.000
_cell.length_c   1.000
_cell.angle_alpha   90.00
_cell.angle_beta   90.00
_cell.angle_gamma   90.00
#
_symmetry.space_group_name_H-M   'P 1'
#
loop_
_entity.id
_entity.type
_entity.pdbx_description
1 polymer ?
#
loop_
_entity_poly.entity_id
_entity_poly.type
_entity_poly.pdbx_seq_one_letter_code
_entity_poly.pdbx_strand_id
1 'polypeptide(L)'
;MALQQALQEHTPRYVVMYDADVSSIRQLEAYQNYHPTVPLKIYFVIYAVSVEEQEYLTALRREKEAFEMLINTKQTMIIPSDQDGKADNVLTVSTEIHDPSFRKEGRELTDGIVSTIIVDIREFRSELPGLLHKRGINIEPMTIIVGDYILTPEICVERKSISDLIMSLNSGRLYNQAVSMTRHYAKPMLLIEFDQNKSFCLQGNYYMSKEMRSFDVTAKLQLLTLHFPHLKIVWSPNPQATTQLFEELKQGRAEPDGYAASQIGLDEFVENKKNYVERFNAKIQDFVTKLPGIYTKNLRLIMNDGVSLDHLIVLKQESLTVLMGNSNDAKKLYGAFHKKFKPEEAGSSTTMSKAATKIKNKGLFPSKIKGVK
;
A
#
# COMPACT_ATOMS: atom_id res chain seq x y z
N MET A 1 -2.22 -25.04 9.25
CA MET A 1 -2.73 -25.11 10.64
C MET A 1 -3.86 -26.12 10.78
N ALA A 2 -4.95 -26.03 9.99
CA ALA A 2 -6.09 -26.95 10.12
C ALA A 2 -5.74 -28.45 9.87
N LEU A 3 -4.93 -28.75 8.86
CA LEU A 3 -4.57 -30.14 8.52
C LEU A 3 -3.79 -30.85 9.65
N GLN A 4 -2.80 -30.17 10.23
CA GLN A 4 -1.98 -30.75 11.30
C GLN A 4 -2.79 -31.06 12.57
N GLN A 5 -3.74 -30.18 12.92
CA GLN A 5 -4.66 -30.42 14.04
C GLN A 5 -5.56 -31.63 13.75
N ALA A 6 -6.15 -31.71 12.55
CA ALA A 6 -6.99 -32.85 12.16
C ALA A 6 -6.22 -34.18 12.14
N LEU A 7 -4.94 -34.18 11.74
CA LEU A 7 -4.09 -35.37 11.77
C LEU A 7 -3.80 -35.85 13.20
N GLN A 8 -3.62 -34.92 14.14
CA GLN A 8 -3.42 -35.24 15.56
C GLN A 8 -4.71 -35.74 16.23
N GLU A 9 -5.85 -35.13 15.91
CA GLU A 9 -7.15 -35.48 16.51
C GLU A 9 -7.66 -36.85 16.05
N HIS A 10 -7.55 -37.15 14.75
CA HIS A 10 -8.18 -38.34 14.19
C HIS A 10 -7.22 -39.52 13.99
N THR A 11 -5.90 -39.30 14.04
CA THR A 11 -4.87 -40.30 13.79
C THR A 11 -5.19 -41.24 12.62
N PRO A 12 -5.44 -40.69 11.41
CA PRO A 12 -5.98 -41.48 10.31
C PRO A 12 -4.96 -42.50 9.79
N ARG A 13 -5.44 -43.69 9.42
CA ARG A 13 -4.64 -44.70 8.70
C ARG A 13 -4.70 -44.52 7.19
N TYR A 14 -5.80 -43.96 6.69
CA TYR A 14 -6.05 -43.76 5.26
C TYR A 14 -6.38 -42.29 5.01
N VAL A 15 -5.71 -41.68 4.03
CA VAL A 15 -5.95 -40.30 3.61
C VAL A 15 -6.21 -40.30 2.11
N VAL A 16 -7.30 -39.66 1.69
CA VAL A 16 -7.65 -39.48 0.29
C VAL A 16 -7.51 -38.00 -0.04
N MET A 17 -6.60 -37.70 -0.96
CA MET A 17 -6.33 -36.34 -1.41
C MET A 17 -7.06 -36.10 -2.74
N TYR A 18 -8.01 -35.15 -2.71
CA TYR A 18 -8.74 -34.70 -3.90
C TYR A 18 -7.95 -33.67 -4.70
N ASP A 19 -7.25 -32.78 -4.00
CA ASP A 19 -6.35 -31.80 -4.59
C ASP A 19 -4.94 -32.09 -4.05
N ALA A 20 -3.99 -32.26 -4.97
CA ALA A 20 -2.63 -32.64 -4.65
C ALA A 20 -1.78 -31.38 -4.48
N ASP A 21 -1.57 -30.96 -3.23
CA ASP A 21 -0.64 -29.90 -2.90
C ASP A 21 0.65 -30.44 -2.25
N VAL A 22 1.80 -29.96 -2.72
CA VAL A 22 3.14 -30.36 -2.24
C VAL A 22 3.30 -30.09 -0.74
N SER A 23 2.73 -29.00 -0.23
CA SER A 23 2.86 -28.65 1.19
C SER A 23 2.13 -29.64 2.09
N SER A 24 0.96 -30.12 1.66
CA SER A 24 0.14 -31.08 2.40
C SER A 24 0.80 -32.47 2.41
N ILE A 25 1.40 -32.88 1.29
CA ILE A 25 2.13 -34.16 1.20
C ILE A 25 3.30 -34.18 2.18
N ARG A 26 4.09 -33.11 2.25
CA ARG A 26 5.21 -33.00 3.20
C ARG A 26 4.78 -33.00 4.66
N GLN A 27 3.61 -32.40 4.96
CA GLN A 27 3.04 -32.48 6.30
C GLN A 27 2.66 -33.93 6.66
N LEU A 28 2.14 -34.70 5.71
CA LEU A 28 1.82 -36.12 5.90
C LEU A 28 3.10 -36.97 6.04
N GLU A 29 4.17 -36.68 5.29
CA GLU A 29 5.48 -37.31 5.46
C GLU A 29 6.07 -37.05 6.85
N ALA A 30 6.03 -35.79 7.30
CA ALA A 30 6.45 -35.43 8.65
C ALA A 30 5.60 -36.14 9.71
N TYR A 31 4.28 -36.21 9.52
CA TYR A 31 3.37 -36.91 10.42
C TYR A 31 3.68 -38.41 10.52
N GLN A 32 3.96 -39.08 9.40
CA GLN A 32 4.38 -40.49 9.38
C GLN A 32 5.69 -40.70 10.16
N ASN A 33 6.62 -39.75 10.09
CA ASN A 33 7.86 -39.80 10.88
C ASN A 33 7.62 -39.65 12.38
N TYR A 34 6.66 -38.81 12.79
CA TYR A 34 6.29 -38.66 14.20
C TYR A 34 5.53 -39.87 14.77
N HIS A 35 4.77 -40.58 13.92
CA HIS A 35 3.96 -41.71 14.33
C HIS A 35 4.30 -42.98 13.53
N PRO A 36 5.50 -43.58 13.76
CA PRO A 36 5.93 -44.76 13.03
C PRO A 36 5.05 -46.00 13.27
N THR A 37 4.24 -46.00 14.34
CA THR A 37 3.34 -47.09 14.71
C THR A 37 2.09 -47.17 13.84
N VAL A 38 1.70 -46.08 13.17
CA VAL A 38 0.52 -46.04 12.30
C VAL A 38 0.97 -46.12 10.85
N PRO A 39 0.60 -47.17 10.08
CA PRO A 39 0.92 -47.23 8.66
C PRO A 39 -0.05 -46.36 7.86
N LEU A 40 0.33 -45.11 7.58
CA LEU A 40 -0.44 -44.19 6.76
C LEU A 40 -0.41 -44.59 5.28
N LYS A 41 -1.59 -44.67 4.64
CA LYS A 41 -1.74 -44.87 3.19
C LYS A 41 -2.44 -43.67 2.58
N ILE A 42 -1.77 -43.05 1.61
CA ILE A 42 -2.24 -41.85 0.93
C ILE A 42 -2.69 -42.25 -0.48
N TYR A 43 -3.91 -41.87 -0.85
CA TYR A 43 -4.47 -42.04 -2.19
C TYR A 43 -4.61 -40.70 -2.87
N PHE A 44 -3.99 -40.57 -4.04
CA PHE A 44 -4.13 -39.39 -4.90
C PHE A 44 -5.28 -39.60 -5.88
N VAL A 45 -6.18 -38.63 -5.94
CA VAL A 45 -7.17 -38.53 -7.01
C VAL A 45 -6.71 -37.40 -7.90
N ILE A 46 -6.23 -37.73 -9.11
CA ILE A 46 -5.76 -36.75 -10.09
C ILE A 46 -6.46 -37.03 -11.41
N TYR A 47 -6.99 -35.98 -12.04
CA TYR A 47 -7.49 -36.05 -13.40
C TYR A 47 -6.32 -36.04 -14.38
N ALA A 48 -6.19 -37.09 -15.19
CA ALA A 48 -5.15 -37.17 -16.21
C ALA A 48 -5.34 -36.07 -17.28
N VAL A 49 -4.24 -35.46 -17.71
CA VAL A 49 -4.22 -34.39 -18.73
C VAL A 49 -5.08 -33.18 -18.31
N SER A 50 -5.06 -32.86 -17.01
CA SER A 50 -5.77 -31.72 -16.44
C SER A 50 -4.82 -30.56 -16.12
N VAL A 51 -5.41 -29.39 -15.84
CA VAL A 51 -4.67 -28.23 -15.35
C VAL A 51 -4.11 -28.51 -13.95
N GLU A 52 -4.85 -29.25 -13.12
CA GLU A 52 -4.46 -29.61 -11.75
C GLU A 52 -3.18 -30.45 -11.74
N GLU A 53 -3.10 -31.48 -12.60
CA GLU A 53 -1.89 -32.29 -12.76
C GLU A 53 -0.68 -31.44 -13.18
N GLN A 54 -0.89 -30.55 -14.16
CA GLN A 54 0.17 -29.68 -14.65
C GLN A 54 0.63 -28.67 -13.60
N GLU A 55 -0.29 -28.10 -12.81
CA GLU A 55 0.03 -27.19 -11.70
C GLU A 55 0.88 -27.90 -10.65
N TYR A 56 0.50 -29.11 -10.23
CA TYR A 56 1.29 -29.91 -9.29
C TYR A 56 2.70 -30.25 -9.83
N LEU A 57 2.80 -30.71 -11.07
CA LEU A 57 4.09 -31.05 -11.69
C LEU A 57 4.98 -29.82 -11.90
N THR A 58 4.40 -28.67 -12.26
CA THR A 58 5.16 -27.43 -12.42
C THR A 58 5.65 -26.88 -11.09
N ALA A 59 4.85 -26.98 -10.02
CA ALA A 59 5.28 -26.62 -8.67
C ALA A 59 6.49 -27.45 -8.22
N LEU A 60 6.44 -28.78 -8.38
CA LEU A 60 7.57 -29.66 -8.05
C LEU A 60 8.84 -29.35 -8.86
N ARG A 61 8.70 -29.11 -10.16
CA ARG A 61 9.85 -28.74 -11.02
C ARG A 61 10.46 -27.42 -10.60
N ARG A 62 9.63 -26.39 -10.41
CA ARG A 62 10.09 -25.05 -9.99
C ARG A 62 10.83 -25.11 -8.67
N GLU A 63 10.35 -25.90 -7.73
CA GLU A 63 11.02 -26.06 -6.45
C GLU A 63 12.36 -26.77 -6.57
N LYS A 64 12.43 -27.86 -7.34
CA LYS A 64 13.68 -28.57 -7.62
C LYS A 64 14.71 -27.62 -8.25
N GLU A 65 14.32 -26.88 -9.30
CA GLU A 65 15.18 -25.90 -9.96
C GLU A 65 15.66 -24.81 -8.98
N ALA A 66 14.78 -24.32 -8.11
CA ALA A 66 15.14 -23.33 -7.11
C ALA A 66 16.20 -23.85 -6.12
N PHE A 67 16.07 -25.10 -5.66
CA PHE A 67 17.08 -25.72 -4.79
C PHE A 67 18.41 -25.94 -5.50
N GLU A 68 18.40 -26.40 -6.75
CA GLU A 68 19.61 -26.54 -7.55
C GLU A 68 20.31 -25.19 -7.74
N MET A 69 19.55 -24.13 -8.03
CA MET A 69 20.07 -22.76 -8.10
C MET A 69 20.71 -22.32 -6.78
N LEU A 70 20.08 -22.58 -5.63
CA LEU A 70 20.64 -22.25 -4.31
C LEU A 70 21.92 -23.03 -4.00
N ILE A 71 22.00 -24.31 -4.38
CA ILE A 71 23.21 -25.12 -4.19
C ILE A 71 24.35 -24.55 -5.04
N ASN A 72 24.08 -24.24 -6.31
CA ASN A 72 25.08 -23.71 -7.24
C ASN A 72 25.54 -22.30 -6.82
N THR A 73 24.63 -21.42 -6.38
CA THR A 73 25.01 -20.10 -5.88
C THR A 73 25.80 -20.21 -4.58
N LYS A 74 25.41 -21.09 -3.64
CA LYS A 74 26.19 -21.34 -2.42
C LYS A 74 27.59 -21.89 -2.70
N GLN A 75 27.75 -22.76 -3.69
CA GLN A 75 29.06 -23.30 -4.08
C GLN A 75 30.00 -22.23 -4.66
N THR A 76 29.44 -21.25 -5.37
CA THR A 76 30.20 -20.18 -6.06
C THR A 76 30.38 -18.93 -5.21
N MET A 77 29.49 -18.69 -4.24
CA MET A 77 29.50 -17.52 -3.37
C MET A 77 30.68 -17.58 -2.40
N ILE A 78 31.60 -16.63 -2.56
CA ILE A 78 32.68 -16.37 -1.60
C ILE A 78 32.07 -15.50 -0.49
N ILE A 79 31.81 -16.09 0.68
CA ILE A 79 31.32 -15.37 1.86
C ILE A 79 32.54 -14.84 2.63
N PRO A 80 32.69 -13.51 2.81
CA PRO A 80 33.70 -12.96 3.72
C PRO A 80 33.48 -13.51 5.13
N SER A 81 34.55 -13.92 5.82
CA SER A 81 34.50 -14.61 7.11
C SER A 81 33.70 -13.88 8.19
N ASP A 82 33.57 -12.55 8.08
CA ASP A 82 32.86 -11.69 9.03
C ASP A 82 31.33 -11.75 8.92
N GLN A 83 30.78 -12.34 7.84
CA GLN A 83 29.33 -12.44 7.61
C GLN A 83 28.78 -13.88 7.74
N ASP A 84 29.62 -14.87 8.03
CA ASP A 84 29.20 -16.29 8.10
C ASP A 84 28.35 -16.60 9.35
N GLY A 85 28.10 -15.62 10.23
CA GLY A 85 27.20 -15.74 11.39
C GLY A 85 27.61 -16.79 12.43
N LYS A 86 28.78 -17.43 12.27
CA LYS A 86 29.38 -18.41 13.18
C LYS A 86 30.33 -17.81 14.20
N ALA A 87 30.63 -16.52 14.08
CA ALA A 87 31.38 -15.80 15.10
C ALA A 87 30.40 -15.26 16.14
N ASP A 88 30.62 -15.55 17.42
CA ASP A 88 29.81 -15.06 18.56
C ASP A 88 29.83 -13.54 18.74
N ASN A 89 30.55 -12.81 17.88
CA ASN A 89 30.49 -11.37 17.85
C ASN A 89 29.25 -10.95 17.07
N VAL A 90 28.14 -10.85 17.81
CA VAL A 90 27.02 -9.97 17.47
C VAL A 90 27.62 -8.62 17.11
N LEU A 91 27.63 -8.31 15.81
CA LEU A 91 27.92 -7.00 15.26
C LEU A 91 26.93 -6.01 15.87
N THR A 92 27.26 -5.51 17.06
CA THR A 92 26.87 -4.16 17.44
C THR A 92 27.41 -3.29 16.31
N VAL A 93 26.50 -2.77 15.50
CA VAL A 93 26.75 -1.69 14.54
C VAL A 93 27.13 -0.47 15.37
N SER A 94 28.32 -0.54 15.96
CA SER A 94 29.02 0.56 16.57
C SER A 94 29.81 1.17 15.43
N THR A 95 29.44 2.42 15.17
CA THR A 95 29.96 3.28 14.13
C THR A 95 31.46 3.53 14.37
N GLU A 96 32.33 2.58 14.02
CA GLU A 96 33.74 2.88 13.86
C GLU A 96 33.96 3.47 12.47
N ILE A 97 33.95 4.81 12.46
CA ILE A 97 34.38 5.64 11.36
C ILE A 97 35.87 5.32 11.13
N HIS A 98 36.15 4.38 10.22
CA HIS A 98 37.50 4.13 9.74
C HIS A 98 37.88 5.22 8.74
N ASP A 99 38.37 6.34 9.26
CA ASP A 99 38.97 7.41 8.47
C ASP A 99 40.48 7.15 8.36
N PRO A 100 41.06 6.76 7.20
CA PRO A 100 42.45 6.35 7.13
C PRO A 100 43.34 7.55 6.78
N SER A 101 43.27 8.70 7.48
CA SER A 101 44.24 9.77 7.21
C SER A 101 44.44 10.91 8.22
N PHE A 102 44.05 10.81 9.50
CA PHE A 102 44.32 11.92 10.45
C PHE A 102 45.32 11.55 11.55
N ARG A 103 46.54 12.08 11.39
CA ARG A 103 47.58 12.12 12.42
C ARG A 103 47.03 12.86 13.65
N LYS A 104 47.20 12.23 14.81
CA LYS A 104 46.91 12.76 16.15
C LYS A 104 47.60 14.10 16.39
N GLU A 105 46.82 15.17 16.49
CA GLU A 105 47.11 16.36 17.30
C GLU A 105 45.79 16.90 17.86
N GLY A 106 45.79 17.25 19.15
CA GLY A 106 44.60 17.39 19.98
C GLY A 106 43.59 18.45 19.53
N ARG A 107 42.47 18.00 19.00
CA ARG A 107 41.20 18.72 19.05
C ARG A 107 40.25 17.99 19.97
N GLU A 108 39.72 18.71 20.95
CA GLU A 108 38.57 18.31 21.74
C GLU A 108 37.46 17.84 20.80
N LEU A 109 36.97 16.63 21.02
CA LEU A 109 35.75 16.12 20.42
C LEU A 109 34.63 17.03 20.91
N THR A 110 34.24 18.02 20.11
CA THR A 110 32.91 18.61 20.29
C THR A 110 31.94 17.45 20.16
N ASP A 111 31.18 17.14 21.21
CA ASP A 111 30.04 16.23 21.14
C ASP A 111 29.19 16.65 19.94
N GLY A 112 29.37 15.97 18.82
CA GLY A 112 28.71 16.30 17.57
C GLY A 112 27.24 16.05 17.79
N ILE A 113 26.43 17.12 17.76
CA ILE A 113 24.97 17.02 17.86
C ILE A 113 24.52 16.07 16.75
N VAL A 114 24.08 14.87 17.12
CA VAL A 114 23.59 13.87 16.18
C VAL A 114 22.29 14.42 15.60
N SER A 115 22.31 14.69 14.29
CA SER A 115 21.16 15.17 13.54
C SER A 115 19.99 14.19 13.65
N THR A 116 18.81 14.65 14.11
CA THR A 116 17.61 13.83 14.32
C THR A 116 16.46 14.17 13.38
N ILE A 117 16.03 13.27 12.50
CA ILE A 117 14.90 13.49 11.59
C ILE A 117 13.67 12.75 12.12
N ILE A 118 12.52 13.43 12.16
CA ILE A 118 11.25 12.78 12.49
C ILE A 118 10.68 12.16 11.22
N VAL A 119 10.28 10.91 11.32
CA VAL A 119 9.76 10.12 10.19
C VAL A 119 8.41 9.54 10.55
N ASP A 120 7.45 9.66 9.64
CA ASP A 120 6.15 9.00 9.80
C ASP A 120 6.32 7.48 9.86
N ILE A 121 5.70 6.81 10.84
CA ILE A 121 5.71 5.35 10.95
C ILE A 121 5.26 4.63 9.67
N ARG A 122 4.40 5.25 8.85
CA ARG A 122 3.89 4.71 7.58
C ARG A 122 4.99 4.60 6.53
N GLU A 123 6.01 5.44 6.66
CA GLU A 123 7.08 5.62 5.69
C GLU A 123 8.25 4.65 5.90
N PHE A 124 8.28 3.91 7.02
CA PHE A 124 9.20 2.79 7.27
C PHE A 124 9.02 1.60 6.33
N ARG A 125 7.98 1.61 5.47
CA ARG A 125 7.85 0.64 4.37
C ARG A 125 8.81 0.92 3.22
N SER A 126 9.40 2.11 3.18
CA SER A 126 10.37 2.52 2.17
C SER A 126 11.81 2.25 2.60
N GLU A 127 12.74 2.24 1.65
CA GLU A 127 14.17 2.03 1.93
C GLU A 127 14.84 3.27 2.57
N LEU A 128 14.24 4.45 2.43
CA LEU A 128 14.87 5.72 2.76
C LEU A 128 15.22 5.89 4.26
N PRO A 129 14.35 5.53 5.23
CA PRO A 129 14.72 5.57 6.64
C PRO A 129 15.93 4.70 6.96
N GLY A 130 16.03 3.49 6.38
CA GLY A 130 17.21 2.63 6.58
C GLY A 130 18.51 3.28 6.08
N LEU A 131 18.44 4.01 4.96
CA LEU A 131 19.58 4.72 4.39
C LEU A 131 19.98 5.97 5.19
N LEU A 132 19.02 6.71 5.72
CA LEU A 132 19.28 7.86 6.60
C LEU A 132 20.02 7.41 7.86
N HIS A 133 19.56 6.32 8.49
CA HIS A 133 20.21 5.76 9.67
C HIS A 133 21.63 5.27 9.36
N LYS A 134 21.84 4.63 8.19
CA LYS A 134 23.17 4.19 7.74
C LYS A 134 24.15 5.35 7.57
N ARG A 135 23.68 6.57 7.30
CA ARG A 135 24.50 7.79 7.23
C ARG A 135 24.75 8.45 8.60
N GLY A 136 24.28 7.86 9.69
CA GLY A 136 24.49 8.40 11.04
C GLY A 136 23.49 9.49 11.44
N ILE A 137 22.39 9.66 10.70
CA ILE A 137 21.28 10.52 11.09
C ILE A 137 20.36 9.71 12.03
N ASN A 138 20.11 10.23 13.23
CA ASN A 138 19.17 9.62 14.16
C ASN A 138 17.73 9.77 13.64
N ILE A 139 16.93 8.73 13.80
CA ILE A 139 15.56 8.71 13.28
C ILE A 139 14.60 8.58 14.44
N GLU A 140 13.65 9.51 14.52
CA GLU A 140 12.58 9.47 15.50
C GLU A 140 11.26 9.05 14.81
N PRO A 141 10.81 7.78 15.00
CA PRO A 141 9.57 7.30 14.38
C PRO A 141 8.34 7.86 15.11
N MET A 142 7.56 8.73 14.47
CA MET A 142 6.36 9.34 15.06
C MET A 142 5.15 9.22 14.12
N THR A 143 3.93 9.24 14.66
CA THR A 143 2.70 9.30 13.86
C THR A 143 2.33 10.74 13.58
N ILE A 144 2.76 11.28 12.44
CA ILE A 144 2.45 12.65 12.04
C ILE A 144 1.25 12.70 11.09
N ILE A 145 0.46 13.77 11.17
CA ILE A 145 -0.73 13.95 10.31
C ILE A 145 -0.34 14.64 8.99
N VAL A 146 0.65 15.54 9.05
CA VAL A 146 1.04 16.44 7.97
C VAL A 146 2.50 16.18 7.58
N GLY A 147 2.71 15.73 6.34
CA GLY A 147 4.03 15.37 5.80
C GLY A 147 4.46 13.94 6.14
N ASP A 148 5.58 13.52 5.54
CA ASP A 148 6.19 12.20 5.77
C ASP A 148 7.51 12.31 6.56
N TYR A 149 8.27 13.39 6.34
CA TYR A 149 9.53 13.68 7.02
C TYR A 149 9.56 15.13 7.51
N ILE A 150 10.03 15.33 8.73
CA ILE A 150 10.26 16.67 9.28
C ILE A 150 11.76 16.79 9.55
N LEU A 151 12.43 17.61 8.74
CA LEU A 151 13.88 17.78 8.80
C LEU A 151 14.28 18.76 9.90
N THR A 152 13.51 19.84 10.02
CA THR A 152 13.66 20.93 10.98
C THR A 152 12.27 21.44 11.37
N PRO A 153 12.12 22.25 12.45
CA PRO A 153 10.81 22.81 12.84
C PRO A 153 10.08 23.58 11.73
N GLU A 154 10.82 24.10 10.74
CA GLU A 154 10.25 24.86 9.61
C GLU A 154 10.00 24.02 8.35
N ILE A 155 10.68 22.87 8.23
CA ILE A 155 10.81 22.14 6.96
C ILE A 155 10.10 20.80 7.07
N CYS A 156 9.02 20.71 6.31
CA CYS A 156 8.23 19.50 6.13
C CYS A 156 8.40 18.98 4.71
N VAL A 157 8.63 17.68 4.56
CA VAL A 157 8.76 16.99 3.28
C VAL A 157 7.64 15.96 3.14
N GLU A 158 6.93 16.02 2.01
CA GLU A 158 6.09 14.92 1.52
C GLU A 158 6.87 14.21 0.41
N ARG A 159 7.11 12.90 0.58
CA ARG A 159 7.80 12.08 -0.42
C ARG A 159 6.77 11.43 -1.34
N LYS A 160 7.01 11.52 -2.65
CA LYS A 160 6.16 10.91 -3.67
C LYS A 160 6.99 10.14 -4.69
N SER A 161 6.65 8.88 -4.87
CA SER A 161 7.06 8.14 -6.07
C SER A 161 6.35 8.71 -7.30
N ILE A 162 6.89 8.47 -8.50
CA ILE A 162 6.28 8.95 -9.75
C ILE A 162 4.86 8.41 -9.94
N SER A 163 4.64 7.13 -9.65
CA SER A 163 3.31 6.52 -9.75
C SER A 163 2.32 7.17 -8.77
N ASP A 164 2.76 7.40 -7.53
CA ASP A 164 1.91 8.03 -6.51
C ASP A 164 1.65 9.50 -6.82
N LEU A 165 2.60 10.20 -7.46
CA LEU A 165 2.43 11.57 -7.91
C LEU A 165 1.31 11.65 -8.95
N ILE A 166 1.34 10.79 -9.97
CA ILE A 166 0.31 10.77 -11.01
C ILE A 166 -1.06 10.44 -10.41
N MET A 167 -1.14 9.42 -9.55
CA MET A 167 -2.39 9.03 -8.89
C MET A 167 -2.93 10.12 -7.95
N SER A 168 -2.06 10.77 -7.19
CA SER A 168 -2.45 11.82 -6.24
C SER A 168 -2.84 13.14 -6.91
N LEU A 169 -2.22 13.48 -8.05
CA LEU A 169 -2.62 14.59 -8.90
C LEU A 169 -3.98 14.33 -9.58
N ASN A 170 -4.25 13.10 -10.02
CA ASN A 170 -5.52 12.75 -10.67
C ASN A 170 -6.69 12.70 -9.68
N SER A 171 -6.45 12.21 -8.46
CA SER A 171 -7.46 12.19 -7.40
C SER A 171 -7.65 13.54 -6.69
N GLY A 172 -6.77 14.52 -6.91
CA GLY A 172 -6.75 15.79 -6.18
C GLY A 172 -6.22 15.68 -4.74
N ARG A 173 -5.81 14.48 -4.30
CA ARG A 173 -5.26 14.24 -2.95
C ARG A 173 -4.04 15.12 -2.67
N LEU A 174 -3.14 15.27 -3.65
CA LEU A 174 -1.91 16.05 -3.47
C LEU A 174 -2.19 17.51 -3.14
N TYR A 175 -3.26 18.09 -3.71
CA TYR A 175 -3.66 19.46 -3.44
C TYR A 175 -3.99 19.64 -1.94
N ASN A 176 -4.80 18.74 -1.37
CA ASN A 176 -5.15 18.79 0.05
C ASN A 176 -3.92 18.61 0.96
N GLN A 177 -2.98 17.75 0.56
CA GLN A 177 -1.71 17.58 1.26
C GLN A 177 -0.89 18.89 1.23
N ALA A 178 -0.78 19.54 0.07
CA ALA A 178 -0.09 20.82 -0.08
C ALA A 178 -0.74 21.95 0.74
N VAL A 179 -2.08 22.02 0.79
CA VAL A 179 -2.81 22.97 1.65
C VAL A 179 -2.42 22.75 3.12
N SER A 180 -2.46 21.50 3.57
CA SER A 180 -2.17 21.16 4.96
C SER A 180 -0.72 21.47 5.33
N MET A 181 0.25 21.14 4.46
CA MET A 181 1.67 21.45 4.68
C MET A 181 1.93 22.97 4.72
N THR A 182 1.39 23.72 3.77
CA THR A 182 1.62 25.18 3.66
C THR A 182 1.01 25.96 4.83
N ARG A 183 -0.04 25.43 5.46
CA ARG A 183 -0.68 26.04 6.63
C ARG A 183 0.16 25.92 7.90
N HIS A 184 0.87 24.80 8.07
CA HIS A 184 1.54 24.47 9.32
C HIS A 184 3.06 24.68 9.30
N TYR A 185 3.68 24.63 8.11
CA TYR A 185 5.13 24.75 7.95
C TYR A 185 5.50 25.94 7.07
N ALA A 186 6.57 26.64 7.43
CA ALA A 186 7.07 27.79 6.68
C ALA A 186 7.68 27.38 5.33
N LYS A 187 8.30 26.20 5.27
CA LYS A 187 9.01 25.68 4.08
C LYS A 187 8.50 24.28 3.74
N PRO A 188 7.29 24.15 3.15
CA PRO A 188 6.77 22.87 2.69
C PRO A 188 7.52 22.45 1.42
N MET A 189 7.95 21.19 1.37
CA MET A 189 8.67 20.61 0.24
C MET A 189 7.98 19.34 -0.26
N LEU A 190 7.78 19.26 -1.57
CA LEU A 190 7.36 18.05 -2.26
C LEU A 190 8.60 17.39 -2.87
N LEU A 191 9.00 16.25 -2.32
CA LEU A 191 10.09 15.45 -2.84
C LEU A 191 9.53 14.43 -3.84
N ILE A 192 9.94 14.55 -5.11
CA ILE A 192 9.62 13.59 -6.16
C ILE A 192 10.83 12.69 -6.37
N GLU A 193 10.69 11.42 -6.01
CA GLU A 193 11.76 10.43 -6.09
C GLU A 193 11.58 9.51 -7.29
N PHE A 194 12.66 9.32 -8.05
CA PHE A 194 12.73 8.38 -9.18
C PHE A 194 13.31 7.04 -8.74
N ASP A 195 12.93 6.00 -9.47
CA ASP A 195 13.46 4.65 -9.32
C ASP A 195 14.84 4.57 -10.00
N GLN A 196 15.82 3.97 -9.33
CA GLN A 196 17.20 3.81 -9.83
C GLN A 196 17.24 3.11 -11.19
N ASN A 197 16.29 2.20 -11.43
CA ASN A 197 16.27 1.38 -12.64
C ASN A 197 15.54 2.04 -13.82
N LYS A 198 15.06 3.29 -13.66
CA LYS A 198 14.23 3.97 -14.65
C LYS A 198 14.84 5.31 -15.05
N SER A 199 14.67 5.66 -16.32
CA SER A 199 15.17 6.93 -16.85
C SER A 199 14.60 8.11 -16.07
N PHE A 200 15.46 9.08 -15.74
CA PHE A 200 15.11 10.34 -15.09
C PHE A 200 14.37 11.27 -16.07
N CYS A 201 13.15 10.90 -16.46
CA CYS A 201 12.30 11.75 -17.27
C CYS A 201 10.84 11.62 -16.84
N LEU A 202 10.23 12.77 -16.51
CA LEU A 202 8.78 12.86 -16.31
C LEU A 202 8.04 12.70 -17.65
N GLN A 203 8.71 13.08 -18.75
CA GLN A 203 8.22 12.98 -20.12
C GLN A 203 8.82 11.74 -20.77
N GLY A 204 8.22 10.58 -20.52
CA GLY A 204 8.62 9.34 -21.17
C GLY A 204 7.42 8.45 -21.43
N ASN A 205 7.28 7.99 -22.67
CA ASN A 205 6.29 7.00 -23.12
C ASN A 205 6.31 5.67 -22.32
N TYR A 206 7.23 5.52 -21.37
CA TYR A 206 7.44 4.31 -20.56
C TYR A 206 6.41 4.14 -19.43
N TYR A 207 5.73 5.21 -19.00
CA TYR A 207 4.74 5.14 -17.91
C TYR A 207 3.28 5.16 -18.38
N MET A 208 3.04 5.46 -19.66
CA MET A 208 1.70 5.81 -20.13
C MET A 208 1.22 4.80 -21.16
N SER A 209 0.11 4.11 -20.86
CA SER A 209 -0.80 3.67 -21.90
C SER A 209 -1.20 4.89 -22.74
N LYS A 210 -1.38 4.68 -24.05
CA LYS A 210 -1.60 5.66 -25.13
C LYS A 210 -2.62 6.79 -24.89
N GLU A 211 -3.30 6.86 -23.75
CA GLU A 211 -4.42 7.77 -23.48
C GLU A 211 -4.11 8.92 -22.50
N MET A 212 -3.11 8.80 -21.62
CA MET A 212 -2.73 9.89 -20.72
C MET A 212 -1.51 10.61 -21.28
N ARG A 213 -1.74 11.81 -21.83
CA ARG A 213 -0.64 12.62 -22.37
C ARG A 213 0.16 13.15 -21.18
N SER A 214 1.48 12.97 -21.20
CA SER A 214 2.43 13.56 -20.23
C SER A 214 2.19 15.06 -19.99
N PHE A 215 1.62 15.75 -20.98
CA PHE A 215 1.12 17.12 -20.91
C PHE A 215 0.17 17.38 -19.72
N ASP A 216 -0.74 16.45 -19.41
CA ASP A 216 -1.75 16.64 -18.35
C ASP A 216 -1.12 16.65 -16.95
N VAL A 217 -0.09 15.82 -16.74
CA VAL A 217 0.65 15.79 -15.46
C VAL A 217 1.46 17.07 -15.31
N THR A 218 2.15 17.52 -16.36
CA THR A 218 2.92 18.77 -16.32
C THR A 218 2.03 19.99 -16.10
N ALA A 219 0.86 20.06 -16.75
CA ALA A 219 -0.07 21.17 -16.58
C ALA A 219 -0.66 21.21 -15.16
N LYS A 220 -1.01 20.05 -14.60
CA LYS A 220 -1.49 19.95 -13.21
C LYS A 220 -0.40 20.32 -12.20
N LEU A 221 0.85 19.94 -12.44
CA LEU A 221 1.98 20.32 -11.59
C LEU A 221 2.25 21.83 -11.66
N GLN A 222 2.18 22.43 -12.85
CA GLN A 222 2.28 23.88 -13.03
C GLN A 222 1.16 24.60 -12.27
N LEU A 223 -0.08 24.12 -12.38
CA LEU A 223 -1.21 24.68 -11.63
C LEU A 223 -1.01 24.58 -10.12
N LEU A 224 -0.47 23.46 -9.63
CA LEU A 224 -0.12 23.29 -8.21
C LEU A 224 0.91 24.35 -7.77
N THR A 225 1.98 24.55 -8.54
CA THR A 225 3.02 25.55 -8.21
C THR A 225 2.50 26.98 -8.25
N LEU A 226 1.52 27.26 -9.12
CA LEU A 226 0.90 28.58 -9.20
C LEU A 226 0.03 28.86 -7.97
N HIS A 227 -0.69 27.84 -7.47
CA HIS A 227 -1.53 27.95 -6.28
C HIS A 227 -0.73 28.03 -4.97
N PHE A 228 0.41 27.34 -4.89
CA PHE A 228 1.24 27.27 -3.68
C PHE A 228 2.65 27.82 -3.93
N PRO A 229 2.86 29.15 -3.91
CA PRO A 229 4.15 29.76 -4.22
C PRO A 229 5.27 29.40 -3.22
N HIS A 230 4.89 29.03 -1.99
CA HIS A 230 5.82 28.60 -0.95
C HIS A 230 6.20 27.12 -1.04
N LEU A 231 5.45 26.30 -1.79
CA LEU A 231 5.75 24.88 -1.97
C LEU A 231 6.96 24.71 -2.88
N LYS A 232 8.02 24.10 -2.35
CA LYS A 232 9.23 23.80 -3.14
C LYS A 232 9.15 22.37 -3.66
N ILE A 233 9.38 22.20 -4.96
CA ILE A 233 9.49 20.86 -5.56
C ILE A 233 10.96 20.50 -5.64
N VAL A 234 11.32 19.36 -5.07
CA VAL A 234 12.67 18.80 -5.15
C VAL A 234 12.62 17.47 -5.88
N TRP A 235 13.53 17.29 -6.84
CA TRP A 235 13.62 16.08 -7.64
C TRP A 235 14.84 15.31 -7.18
N SER A 236 14.65 14.03 -6.85
CA SER A 236 15.75 13.15 -6.47
C SER A 236 15.84 11.98 -7.42
N PRO A 237 17.00 11.72 -8.04
CA PRO A 237 17.17 10.63 -9.00
C PRO A 237 17.15 9.25 -8.33
N ASN A 238 17.47 9.16 -7.03
CA ASN A 238 17.49 7.91 -6.28
C ASN A 238 17.40 8.16 -4.76
N PRO A 239 17.02 7.15 -3.96
CA PRO A 239 16.95 7.28 -2.50
C PRO A 239 18.27 7.72 -1.83
N GLN A 240 19.42 7.32 -2.38
CA GLN A 240 20.74 7.70 -1.84
C GLN A 240 20.99 9.20 -1.96
N ALA A 241 20.65 9.79 -3.10
CA ALA A 241 20.74 11.22 -3.36
C ALA A 241 19.76 11.99 -2.47
N THR A 242 18.58 11.42 -2.20
CA THR A 242 17.65 11.99 -1.22
C THR A 242 18.29 12.06 0.17
N THR A 243 18.98 10.99 0.60
CA THR A 243 19.63 11.00 1.93
C THR A 243 20.74 12.05 2.04
N GLN A 244 21.52 12.25 0.97
CA GLN A 244 22.49 13.34 0.90
C GLN A 244 21.83 14.71 0.94
N LEU A 245 20.75 14.89 0.18
CA LEU A 245 19.98 16.13 0.17
C LEU A 245 19.42 16.45 1.57
N PHE A 246 18.93 15.46 2.31
CA PHE A 246 18.40 15.67 3.65
C PHE A 246 19.50 16.09 4.63
N GLU A 247 20.68 15.51 4.52
CA GLU A 247 21.87 15.89 5.27
C GLU A 247 22.25 17.36 4.98
N GLU A 248 22.37 17.74 3.72
CA GLU A 248 22.69 19.11 3.30
C GLU A 248 21.61 20.13 3.72
N LEU A 249 20.33 19.75 3.63
CA LEU A 249 19.22 20.60 4.07
C LEU A 249 19.18 20.78 5.59
N LYS A 250 19.83 19.90 6.34
CA LYS A 250 19.84 19.94 7.79
C LYS A 250 21.04 20.69 8.37
N GLN A 251 22.15 20.75 7.64
CA GLN A 251 23.37 21.44 8.07
C GLN A 251 23.08 22.88 8.54
N GLY A 252 23.51 23.18 9.77
CA GLY A 252 23.39 24.52 10.36
C GLY A 252 21.97 24.95 10.76
N ARG A 253 21.01 24.02 10.87
CA ARG A 253 19.63 24.31 11.28
C ARG A 253 19.27 23.66 12.62
N ALA A 254 18.19 24.14 13.23
CA ALA A 254 17.68 23.61 14.50
C ALA A 254 17.06 22.22 14.33
N GLU A 255 17.21 21.39 15.37
CA GLU A 255 16.62 20.06 15.46
C GLU A 255 15.08 20.14 15.65
N PRO A 256 14.31 19.25 15.02
CA PRO A 256 12.87 19.19 15.22
C PRO A 256 12.53 18.48 16.54
N ASP A 257 11.36 18.80 17.12
CA ASP A 257 10.81 18.13 18.30
C ASP A 257 9.64 17.21 17.91
N GLY A 258 9.76 15.92 18.24
CA GLY A 258 8.78 14.87 17.96
C GLY A 258 7.41 15.16 18.54
N TYR A 259 7.35 15.70 19.77
CA TYR A 259 6.08 15.95 20.44
C TYR A 259 5.31 17.09 19.77
N ALA A 260 5.97 18.21 19.48
CA ALA A 260 5.37 19.33 18.76
C ALA A 260 4.87 18.89 17.38
N ALA A 261 5.66 18.12 16.63
CA ALA A 261 5.29 17.59 15.32
C ALA A 261 4.02 16.73 15.35
N SER A 262 3.85 15.88 16.37
CA SER A 262 2.66 15.04 16.51
C SER A 262 1.39 15.82 16.87
N GLN A 263 1.52 16.99 17.51
CA GLN A 263 0.38 17.84 17.85
C GLN A 263 -0.10 18.69 16.67
N ILE A 264 0.79 19.00 15.73
CA ILE A 264 0.46 19.79 14.54
C ILE A 264 -0.58 19.06 13.68
N GLY A 265 -1.70 19.74 13.39
CA GLY A 265 -2.85 19.19 12.66
C GLY A 265 -3.80 18.34 13.52
N LEU A 266 -3.49 18.10 14.80
CA LEU A 266 -4.33 17.32 15.69
C LEU A 266 -5.63 18.07 16.02
N ASP A 267 -5.62 19.39 16.20
CA ASP A 267 -6.82 20.17 16.54
C ASP A 267 -7.92 20.07 15.45
N GLU A 268 -7.53 20.14 14.17
CA GLU A 268 -8.43 19.97 13.03
C GLU A 268 -8.91 18.51 12.88
N PHE A 269 -8.08 17.55 13.29
CA PHE A 269 -8.41 16.12 13.26
C PHE A 269 -9.29 15.72 14.44
N VAL A 270 -9.08 16.31 15.61
CA VAL A 270 -9.72 15.99 16.88
C VAL A 270 -11.13 16.56 16.95
N GLU A 271 -11.38 17.79 16.50
CA GLU A 271 -12.75 18.30 16.36
C GLU A 271 -13.60 17.42 15.42
N ASN A 272 -12.96 16.89 14.38
CA ASN A 272 -13.57 15.99 13.40
C ASN A 272 -13.63 14.52 13.84
N LYS A 273 -12.94 14.08 14.90
CA LYS A 273 -12.84 12.64 15.25
C LYS A 273 -13.30 12.30 16.68
N LYS A 274 -13.15 13.21 17.66
CA LYS A 274 -13.70 13.04 19.03
C LYS A 274 -15.22 12.87 19.04
N ASN A 275 -15.92 13.32 18.00
CA ASN A 275 -17.37 13.20 17.89
C ASN A 275 -17.87 11.94 17.15
N TYR A 276 -16.98 11.11 16.57
CA TYR A 276 -17.41 10.11 15.57
C TYR A 276 -17.01 8.65 15.87
N VAL A 277 -15.84 8.39 16.45
CA VAL A 277 -15.25 7.04 16.40
C VAL A 277 -15.52 6.19 17.64
N GLU A 278 -15.82 6.79 18.80
CA GLU A 278 -15.86 6.03 20.05
C GLU A 278 -17.20 5.32 20.32
N ARG A 279 -18.29 5.69 19.63
CA ARG A 279 -19.63 5.12 19.86
C ARG A 279 -20.13 4.17 18.78
N PHE A 280 -19.63 4.29 17.54
CA PHE A 280 -20.18 3.57 16.39
C PHE A 280 -19.09 2.87 15.58
N ASN A 281 -19.48 1.79 14.90
CA ASN A 281 -18.56 1.05 14.04
C ASN A 281 -18.13 1.92 12.85
N ALA A 282 -16.82 2.15 12.71
CA ALA A 282 -16.23 2.98 11.67
C ALA A 282 -16.62 2.56 10.24
N LYS A 283 -16.82 1.26 10.00
CA LYS A 283 -17.23 0.74 8.69
C LYS A 283 -18.64 1.19 8.30
N ILE A 284 -19.57 1.18 9.27
CA ILE A 284 -20.96 1.60 9.05
C ILE A 284 -21.00 3.10 8.82
N GLN A 285 -20.25 3.86 9.62
CA GLN A 285 -20.17 5.30 9.47
C GLN A 285 -19.65 5.69 8.09
N ASP A 286 -18.54 5.08 7.64
CA ASP A 286 -18.00 5.37 6.31
C ASP A 286 -19.02 5.05 5.22
N PHE A 287 -19.67 3.88 5.30
CA PHE A 287 -20.73 3.51 4.35
C PHE A 287 -21.88 4.55 4.30
N VAL A 288 -22.39 4.95 5.46
CA VAL A 288 -23.50 5.91 5.57
C VAL A 288 -23.08 7.29 5.06
N THR A 289 -21.84 7.74 5.26
CA THR A 289 -21.36 9.02 4.70
C THR A 289 -21.33 9.05 3.17
N LYS A 290 -21.26 7.90 2.50
CA LYS A 290 -21.29 7.81 1.04
C LYS A 290 -22.71 7.80 0.47
N LEU A 291 -23.74 7.67 1.30
CA LEU A 291 -25.12 7.67 0.82
C LEU A 291 -25.57 9.07 0.37
N PRO A 292 -26.34 9.16 -0.72
CA PRO A 292 -26.78 10.44 -1.26
C PRO A 292 -27.74 11.14 -0.30
N GLY A 293 -27.48 12.42 -0.03
CA GLY A 293 -28.27 13.24 0.91
C GLY A 293 -27.79 13.16 2.36
N ILE A 294 -26.77 12.36 2.67
CA ILE A 294 -26.18 12.34 4.02
C ILE A 294 -25.01 13.32 4.06
N TYR A 295 -25.05 14.23 5.04
CA TYR A 295 -23.98 15.18 5.32
C TYR A 295 -23.47 14.99 6.75
N THR A 296 -22.30 15.55 7.04
CA THR A 296 -21.63 15.52 8.35
C THR A 296 -22.53 15.97 9.52
N LYS A 297 -23.49 16.86 9.25
CA LYS A 297 -24.48 17.35 10.22
C LYS A 297 -25.61 16.34 10.48
N ASN A 298 -26.18 15.77 9.41
CA ASN A 298 -27.31 14.84 9.50
C ASN A 298 -26.87 13.43 9.93
N LEU A 299 -25.61 13.07 9.69
CA LEU A 299 -25.05 11.78 10.08
C LEU A 299 -25.22 11.51 11.59
N ARG A 300 -25.06 12.54 12.43
CA ARG A 300 -25.18 12.39 13.89
C ARG A 300 -26.60 12.01 14.30
N LEU A 301 -27.61 12.63 13.68
CA LEU A 301 -29.02 12.32 13.94
C LEU A 301 -29.34 10.89 13.50
N ILE A 302 -28.91 10.51 12.30
CA ILE A 302 -29.14 9.17 11.75
C ILE A 302 -28.46 8.09 12.59
N MET A 303 -27.23 8.32 13.08
CA MET A 303 -26.50 7.31 13.85
C MET A 303 -27.00 7.22 15.30
N ASN A 304 -27.48 8.32 15.89
CA ASN A 304 -28.05 8.30 17.25
C ASN A 304 -29.46 7.72 17.28
N ASP A 305 -30.30 8.04 16.29
CA ASP A 305 -31.70 7.63 16.26
C ASP A 305 -31.92 6.34 15.44
N GLY A 306 -30.94 5.96 14.61
CA GLY A 306 -30.97 4.76 13.78
C GLY A 306 -30.46 3.53 14.52
N VAL A 307 -31.31 2.52 14.67
CA VAL A 307 -30.96 1.25 15.34
C VAL A 307 -30.08 0.36 14.45
N SER A 308 -30.38 0.27 13.15
CA SER A 308 -29.68 -0.61 12.20
C SER A 308 -29.88 -0.15 10.75
N LEU A 309 -28.98 -0.56 9.86
CA LEU A 309 -29.06 -0.24 8.44
C LEU A 309 -30.29 -0.86 7.76
N ASP A 310 -30.66 -2.08 8.16
CA ASP A 310 -31.88 -2.74 7.67
C ASP A 310 -33.14 -1.94 8.04
N HIS A 311 -33.17 -1.42 9.27
CA HIS A 311 -34.24 -0.53 9.71
C HIS A 311 -34.32 0.74 8.85
N LEU A 312 -33.18 1.35 8.48
CA LEU A 312 -33.16 2.53 7.61
C LEU A 312 -33.71 2.26 6.20
N ILE A 313 -33.63 1.03 5.70
CA ILE A 313 -34.16 0.63 4.38
C ILE A 313 -35.68 0.42 4.41
N VAL A 314 -36.22 -0.02 5.56
CA VAL A 314 -37.66 -0.31 5.73
C VAL A 314 -38.48 0.96 6.00
N LEU A 315 -37.84 2.02 6.50
CA LEU A 315 -38.52 3.25 6.89
C LEU A 315 -39.20 3.96 5.70
N LYS A 316 -40.41 4.47 5.95
CA LYS A 316 -41.14 5.33 5.01
C LYS A 316 -40.47 6.70 4.90
N GLN A 317 -40.66 7.34 3.75
CA GLN A 317 -40.09 8.66 3.45
C GLN A 317 -40.42 9.72 4.52
N GLU A 318 -41.62 9.70 5.09
CA GLU A 318 -42.04 10.66 6.14
C GLU A 318 -41.20 10.52 7.42
N SER A 319 -40.97 9.29 7.89
CA SER A 319 -40.12 9.01 9.05
C SER A 319 -38.67 9.43 8.80
N LEU A 320 -38.17 9.25 7.57
CA LEU A 320 -36.83 9.72 7.17
C LEU A 320 -36.72 11.25 7.15
N THR A 321 -37.80 11.97 6.78
CA THR A 321 -37.79 13.45 6.85
C THR A 321 -37.69 13.95 8.28
N VAL A 322 -38.33 13.27 9.24
CA VAL A 322 -38.25 13.60 10.66
C VAL A 322 -36.85 13.33 11.21
N LEU A 323 -36.25 12.19 10.86
CA LEU A 323 -34.89 11.82 11.29
C LEU A 323 -33.79 12.74 10.73
N MET A 324 -33.93 13.21 9.48
CA MET A 324 -32.90 14.02 8.82
C MET A 324 -33.13 15.54 8.93
N GLY A 325 -34.33 15.98 9.32
CA GLY A 325 -34.70 17.40 9.42
C GLY A 325 -34.81 18.15 8.08
N ASN A 326 -34.61 17.49 6.94
CA ASN A 326 -34.71 18.09 5.61
C ASN A 326 -35.46 17.20 4.62
N SER A 327 -36.48 17.76 3.96
CA SER A 327 -37.33 17.04 3.00
C SER A 327 -36.59 16.63 1.72
N ASN A 328 -35.65 17.46 1.25
CA ASN A 328 -34.95 17.21 -0.01
C ASN A 328 -33.91 16.09 0.10
N ASP A 329 -33.23 16.00 1.24
CA ASP A 329 -32.19 15.00 1.47
C ASP A 329 -32.80 13.62 1.74
N ALA A 330 -33.89 13.57 2.52
CA ALA A 330 -34.66 12.35 2.73
C ALA A 330 -35.23 11.78 1.42
N LYS A 331 -35.69 12.64 0.49
CA LYS A 331 -36.14 12.21 -0.85
C LYS A 331 -35.01 11.56 -1.66
N LYS A 332 -33.80 12.13 -1.61
CA LYS A 332 -32.62 11.57 -2.31
C LYS A 332 -32.21 10.21 -1.74
N LEU A 333 -32.20 10.11 -0.41
CA LEU A 333 -31.86 8.88 0.29
C LEU A 333 -32.91 7.78 0.07
N TYR A 334 -34.20 8.10 0.21
CA TYR A 334 -35.30 7.18 -0.07
C TYR A 334 -35.31 6.74 -1.54
N GLY A 335 -35.05 7.69 -2.46
CA GLY A 335 -34.87 7.41 -3.87
C GLY A 335 -33.69 6.46 -4.15
N ALA A 336 -32.60 6.55 -3.40
CA ALA A 336 -31.45 5.65 -3.56
C ALA A 336 -31.76 4.21 -3.11
N PHE A 337 -32.55 4.02 -2.05
CA PHE A 337 -32.90 2.69 -1.57
C PHE A 337 -33.99 1.99 -2.39
N HIS A 338 -35.01 2.73 -2.85
CA HIS A 338 -36.18 2.12 -3.49
C HIS A 338 -36.22 2.24 -5.01
N LYS A 339 -35.31 3.00 -5.64
CA LYS A 339 -35.21 3.02 -7.09
C LYS A 339 -34.56 1.73 -7.57
N LYS A 340 -35.34 0.90 -8.26
CA LYS A 340 -34.81 -0.31 -8.91
C LYS A 340 -33.70 0.09 -9.88
N PHE A 341 -32.50 -0.43 -9.64
CA PHE A 341 -31.37 -0.25 -10.54
C PHE A 341 -31.70 -0.92 -11.88
N LYS A 342 -31.85 -0.11 -12.93
CA LYS A 342 -31.79 -0.61 -14.30
C LYS A 342 -30.34 -0.45 -14.74
N PRO A 343 -29.62 -1.52 -15.11
CA PRO A 343 -28.29 -1.36 -15.69
C PRO A 343 -28.45 -0.48 -16.93
N GLU A 344 -27.66 0.59 -17.04
CA GLU A 344 -27.65 1.42 -18.24
C GLU A 344 -27.23 0.54 -19.43
N GLU A 345 -28.11 0.42 -20.42
CA GLU A 345 -27.74 -0.09 -21.73
C GLU A 345 -26.66 0.84 -22.29
N ALA A 346 -25.48 0.29 -22.58
CA ALA A 346 -24.44 0.97 -23.34
C ALA A 346 -25.03 1.39 -24.70
N GLY A 347 -25.47 2.64 -24.82
CA GLY A 347 -26.27 3.05 -25.97
C GLY A 347 -26.62 4.53 -26.05
N SER A 348 -25.61 5.41 -26.07
CA SER A 348 -25.77 6.70 -26.75
C SER A 348 -24.48 7.06 -27.49
N SER A 349 -24.20 6.33 -28.57
CA SER A 349 -23.26 6.76 -29.59
C SER A 349 -23.85 7.94 -30.36
N THR A 350 -23.16 9.07 -30.27
CA THR A 350 -23.27 10.23 -31.15
C THR A 350 -23.27 9.80 -32.62
N THR A 351 -24.16 10.42 -33.40
CA THR A 351 -24.37 10.23 -34.84
C THR A 351 -23.08 10.26 -35.66
N MET A 352 -22.67 9.13 -36.22
CA MET A 352 -21.85 9.05 -37.43
C MET A 352 -22.29 7.85 -38.30
N SER A 353 -22.47 8.17 -39.58
CA SER A 353 -22.80 7.37 -40.77
C SER A 353 -22.79 5.83 -40.69
N LYS A 354 -23.88 5.26 -41.23
CA LYS A 354 -23.98 3.87 -41.71
C LYS A 354 -22.92 3.59 -42.79
N ALA A 355 -21.98 2.69 -42.53
CA ALA A 355 -21.31 1.89 -43.55
C ALA A 355 -20.77 0.56 -42.96
N ALA A 356 -21.42 -0.53 -43.36
CA ALA A 356 -20.99 -1.93 -43.42
C ALA A 356 -19.82 -2.42 -42.55
N THR A 357 -20.06 -3.44 -41.72
CA THR A 357 -19.50 -4.79 -41.97
C THR A 357 -20.19 -5.87 -41.12
N LYS A 358 -20.66 -6.91 -41.79
CA LYS A 358 -21.15 -8.17 -41.21
C LYS A 358 -19.99 -8.91 -40.53
N ILE A 359 -20.09 -9.19 -39.24
CA ILE A 359 -19.38 -10.31 -38.62
C ILE A 359 -20.42 -11.14 -37.85
N LYS A 360 -20.61 -12.37 -38.33
CA LYS A 360 -21.55 -13.36 -37.79
C LYS A 360 -21.15 -13.74 -36.36
N ASN A 361 -22.13 -13.70 -35.45
CA ASN A 361 -22.09 -14.42 -34.17
C ASN A 361 -21.75 -15.90 -34.42
N LYS A 362 -20.53 -16.31 -34.04
CA LYS A 362 -20.22 -17.71 -33.75
C LYS A 362 -20.29 -17.87 -32.23
N GLY A 363 -21.28 -18.64 -31.77
CA GLY A 363 -21.41 -19.04 -30.38
C GLY A 363 -20.20 -19.85 -29.91
N LEU A 364 -19.89 -19.74 -28.63
CA LEU A 364 -18.69 -20.25 -27.93
C LEU A 364 -18.59 -21.77 -27.78
N PHE A 365 -19.49 -22.57 -28.37
CA PHE A 365 -19.43 -24.03 -28.29
C PHE A 365 -19.81 -24.70 -29.62
N PRO A 366 -19.04 -25.68 -30.12
CA PRO A 366 -19.45 -26.48 -31.26
C PRO A 366 -20.46 -27.55 -30.81
N SER A 367 -21.71 -27.41 -31.24
CA SER A 367 -22.67 -28.51 -31.21
C SER A 367 -22.45 -29.43 -32.41
N LYS A 368 -21.86 -30.61 -32.16
CA LYS A 368 -22.23 -31.92 -32.73
C LYS A 368 -21.07 -32.92 -32.60
N ILE A 369 -21.30 -33.93 -31.77
CA ILE A 369 -20.64 -35.24 -31.84
C ILE A 369 -21.05 -35.87 -33.18
N LYS A 370 -20.08 -36.21 -34.04
CA LYS A 370 -20.30 -37.08 -35.19
C LYS A 370 -19.83 -38.48 -34.83
N GLY A 371 -20.74 -39.45 -34.97
CA GLY A 371 -20.45 -40.87 -34.85
C GLY A 371 -19.39 -41.32 -35.86
N VAL A 372 -18.58 -42.27 -35.42
CA VAL A 372 -17.67 -43.05 -36.26
C VAL A 372 -18.29 -44.44 -36.41
N LYS A 373 -18.19 -44.96 -37.63
CA LYS A 373 -18.66 -46.27 -38.08
C LYS A 373 -18.01 -47.42 -37.34
#